data_AF-A0A059WKU6-F1
#
_entry.id   AF-A0A059WKU6-F1
#
_cell.length_a   1.000
_cell.length_b   1.000
_cell.length_c   1.000
_cell.angle_alpha   90.00
_cell.angle_beta   90.00
_cell.angle_gamma   90.00
#
_symmetry.space_group_name_H-M   'P 1'
#
loop_
_entity.id
_entity.type
_entity.pdbx_description
1 polymer ?
#
loop_
_entity_poly.entity_id
_entity_poly.type
_entity_poly.pdbx_seq_one_letter_code
_entity_poly.pdbx_strand_id
1 'polypeptide(L)'
;MKMLKALFHWVPEASESARRFPFTIIATTAAFLMAMIAVWAPHTGTTPIARYIAVCATAISLTVAIALFRHQKLDQARITLVQATGLILLGAFTWLHRSTQDSIFFQKLGLIALGLHFLVAVSPFVFDRNEMKFWEFNRALFARAALTVCYSGLLFGGILAALGSLQPLFGISVNEHVIETIGIFIAFPVSTLFFLAGVPSRAIKWEQPAEYPKALRLLITNVTAPLIAVYFLILYVYSAKILITRTWPDGAIGWLVSALATLVILTHLLSFPIQSDPTRVFFRWLSKNLFRLLLPLLILLFIAIHERVDAYGWTQARVLLFALACWSTAVAIAWSTKTPRLSIFWIPTSLAAIVFVMAVGPFSAFAIALRSQTSRFEKLVAAKPLDFKDIEATRARYDRDARFELSRTLDYICQHGGKKAV
;
A
#
# COMPACT_ATOMS: atom_id res chain seq x y z
N MET A 1 45.25 -4.44 -0.63
CA MET A 1 44.68 -3.96 0.66
C MET A 1 43.61 -2.86 0.51
N LYS A 2 43.78 -1.81 -0.32
CA LYS A 2 42.73 -0.77 -0.55
C LYS A 2 41.45 -1.32 -1.23
N MET A 3 41.59 -2.22 -2.20
CA MET A 3 40.46 -2.84 -2.91
C MET A 3 39.59 -3.73 -1.99
N LEU A 4 40.23 -4.49 -1.09
CA LEU A 4 39.55 -5.27 -0.05
C LEU A 4 38.80 -4.37 0.95
N LYS A 5 39.39 -3.25 1.38
CA LYS A 5 38.69 -2.28 2.24
C LYS A 5 37.49 -1.62 1.52
N ALA A 6 37.61 -1.35 0.23
CA ALA A 6 36.49 -0.84 -0.58
C ALA A 6 35.36 -1.89 -0.71
N LEU A 7 35.70 -3.16 -0.90
CA LEU A 7 34.72 -4.26 -1.00
C LEU A 7 33.94 -4.49 0.30
N PHE A 8 34.51 -4.18 1.47
CA PHE A 8 33.87 -4.43 2.79
C PHE A 8 33.42 -3.15 3.54
N HIS A 9 33.48 -1.98 2.91
CA HIS A 9 33.08 -0.71 3.55
C HIS A 9 31.62 -0.70 4.05
N TRP A 10 30.75 -1.53 3.46
CA TRP A 10 29.34 -1.67 3.83
C TRP A 10 29.10 -2.58 5.04
N VAL A 11 30.08 -3.41 5.45
CA VAL A 11 29.92 -4.38 6.54
C VAL A 11 29.69 -3.71 7.90
N PRO A 12 30.42 -2.64 8.29
CA PRO A 12 30.13 -1.93 9.53
C PRO A 12 28.72 -1.32 9.55
N GLU A 13 28.27 -0.72 8.44
CA GLU A 13 26.94 -0.12 8.33
C GLU A 13 25.83 -1.17 8.40
N ALA A 14 26.03 -2.33 7.74
CA ALA A 14 25.10 -3.45 7.82
C ALA A 14 25.04 -4.05 9.24
N SER A 15 26.18 -4.17 9.90
CA SER A 15 26.29 -4.64 11.30
C SER A 15 25.59 -3.69 12.28
N GLU A 16 25.79 -2.38 12.12
CA GLU A 16 25.10 -1.36 12.92
C GLU A 16 23.58 -1.43 12.70
N SER A 17 23.16 -1.56 11.45
CA SER A 17 21.73 -1.70 11.09
C SER A 17 21.11 -2.93 11.72
N ALA A 18 21.80 -4.07 11.68
CA ALA A 18 21.32 -5.30 12.28
C ALA A 18 21.18 -5.19 13.82
N ARG A 19 22.13 -4.51 14.48
CA ARG A 19 22.04 -4.21 15.92
C ARG A 19 20.91 -3.24 16.24
N ARG A 20 20.59 -2.31 15.34
CA ARG A 20 19.52 -1.32 15.54
C ARG A 20 18.12 -1.93 15.35
N PHE A 21 17.99 -2.93 14.47
CA PHE A 21 16.71 -3.55 14.09
C PHE A 21 16.72 -5.09 14.14
N PRO A 22 17.01 -5.72 15.29
CA PRO A 22 17.19 -7.18 15.38
C PRO A 22 15.95 -7.96 14.93
N PHE A 23 14.75 -7.57 15.35
CA PHE A 23 13.50 -8.24 14.95
C PHE A 23 13.19 -8.08 13.46
N THR A 24 13.61 -6.99 12.83
CA THR A 24 13.46 -6.80 11.39
C THR A 24 14.38 -7.75 10.64
N ILE A 25 15.61 -7.95 11.10
CA ILE A 25 16.55 -8.94 10.54
C ILE A 25 15.99 -10.37 10.68
N ILE A 26 15.42 -10.71 11.82
CA ILE A 26 14.75 -12.01 12.02
C ILE A 26 13.58 -12.17 11.05
N ALA A 27 12.72 -11.16 10.92
CA ALA A 27 11.56 -11.20 10.03
C ALA A 27 11.95 -11.36 8.55
N THR A 28 12.96 -10.61 8.07
CA THR A 28 13.42 -10.76 6.68
C THR A 28 14.14 -12.08 6.43
N THR A 29 14.91 -12.58 7.41
CA THR A 29 15.54 -13.91 7.32
C THR A 29 14.48 -15.01 7.28
N ALA A 30 13.44 -14.93 8.11
CA ALA A 30 12.34 -15.88 8.09
C ALA A 30 11.57 -15.85 6.75
N ALA A 31 11.30 -14.66 6.21
CA ALA A 31 10.67 -14.51 4.88
C ALA A 31 11.54 -15.15 3.77
N PHE A 32 12.86 -14.90 3.81
CA PHE A 32 13.82 -15.49 2.90
C PHE A 32 13.82 -17.02 2.98
N LEU A 33 13.97 -17.61 4.17
CA LEU A 33 14.01 -19.06 4.34
C LEU A 33 12.70 -19.72 3.91
N MET A 34 11.55 -19.13 4.24
CA MET A 34 10.26 -19.65 3.80
C MET A 34 10.09 -19.58 2.27
N ALA A 35 10.55 -18.50 1.65
CA ALA A 35 10.55 -18.37 0.20
C ALA A 35 11.51 -19.36 -0.47
N MET A 36 12.65 -19.66 0.15
CA MET A 36 13.56 -20.73 -0.31
C MET A 36 12.91 -22.10 -0.25
N ILE A 37 12.20 -22.41 0.84
CA ILE A 37 11.46 -23.68 0.97
C ILE A 37 10.37 -23.76 -0.11
N ALA A 38 9.66 -22.66 -0.41
CA ALA A 38 8.64 -22.64 -1.46
C ALA A 38 9.21 -22.98 -2.86
N VAL A 39 10.41 -22.48 -3.16
CA VAL A 39 11.09 -22.71 -4.44
C VAL A 39 11.64 -24.14 -4.55
N TRP A 40 12.35 -24.61 -3.52
CA TRP A 40 13.11 -25.86 -3.58
C TRP A 40 12.36 -27.09 -3.05
N ALA A 41 11.26 -26.91 -2.33
CA ALA A 41 10.44 -27.99 -1.78
C ALA A 41 8.93 -27.80 -2.09
N PRO A 42 8.53 -27.72 -3.38
CA PRO A 42 7.16 -27.35 -3.79
C PRO A 42 6.08 -28.37 -3.36
N HIS A 43 6.46 -29.61 -3.03
CA HIS A 43 5.53 -30.66 -2.58
C HIS A 43 4.87 -30.38 -1.22
N THR A 44 5.28 -29.33 -0.50
CA THR A 44 4.76 -28.94 0.81
C THR A 44 3.42 -28.19 0.76
N GLY A 45 2.83 -27.99 -0.42
CA GLY A 45 1.67 -27.15 -0.62
C GLY A 45 2.09 -25.67 -0.62
N THR A 46 1.93 -24.98 -1.74
CA THR A 46 2.45 -23.62 -1.93
C THR A 46 1.64 -22.57 -1.17
N THR A 47 0.35 -22.82 -0.92
CA THR A 47 -0.56 -21.83 -0.34
C THR A 47 -0.31 -21.53 1.14
N PRO A 48 -0.04 -22.48 2.05
CA PRO A 48 0.29 -22.15 3.45
C PRO A 48 1.61 -21.39 3.56
N ILE A 49 2.62 -21.76 2.76
CA ILE A 49 3.93 -21.11 2.78
C ILE A 49 3.85 -19.67 2.29
N ALA A 50 3.09 -19.39 1.23
CA ALA A 50 2.87 -18.04 0.74
C ALA A 50 2.27 -17.11 1.81
N ARG A 51 1.37 -17.63 2.67
CA ARG A 51 0.85 -16.86 3.81
C ARG A 51 1.94 -16.51 4.82
N TYR A 52 2.79 -17.47 5.18
CA TYR A 52 3.89 -17.22 6.12
C TYR A 52 4.92 -16.22 5.56
N ILE A 53 5.24 -16.29 4.27
CA ILE A 53 6.11 -15.30 3.61
C ILE A 53 5.50 -13.91 3.72
N ALA A 54 4.22 -13.74 3.35
CA ALA A 54 3.55 -12.45 3.41
C ALA A 54 3.44 -11.88 4.84
N VAL A 55 3.27 -12.76 5.83
CA VAL A 55 3.26 -12.40 7.26
C VAL A 55 4.63 -11.93 7.72
N CYS A 56 5.70 -12.64 7.35
CA CYS A 56 7.06 -12.22 7.66
C CYS A 56 7.42 -10.90 6.96
N ALA A 57 6.99 -10.70 5.72
CA ALA A 57 7.14 -9.44 5.00
C ALA A 57 6.39 -8.28 5.70
N THR A 58 5.18 -8.54 6.20
CA THR A 58 4.39 -7.58 6.99
C THR A 58 5.08 -7.25 8.32
N ALA A 59 5.69 -8.25 8.96
CA ALA A 59 6.45 -8.10 10.19
C ALA A 59 7.68 -7.18 10.05
N ILE A 60 8.28 -7.07 8.85
CA ILE A 60 9.36 -6.11 8.57
C ILE A 60 8.86 -4.69 8.84
N SER A 61 7.75 -4.27 8.23
CA SER A 61 7.19 -2.92 8.43
C SER A 61 6.77 -2.67 9.88
N LEU A 62 6.13 -3.65 10.52
CA LEU A 62 5.75 -3.59 11.93
C LEU A 62 6.94 -3.34 12.85
N THR A 63 7.98 -4.16 12.72
CA THR A 63 9.14 -4.11 13.60
C THR A 63 9.96 -2.84 13.38
N VAL A 64 10.08 -2.36 12.14
CA VAL A 64 10.71 -1.06 11.83
C VAL A 64 9.93 0.10 12.44
N ALA A 65 8.61 0.15 12.22
CA ALA A 65 7.76 1.20 12.78
C ALA A 65 7.89 1.27 14.31
N ILE A 66 7.85 0.12 15.00
CA ILE A 66 8.00 0.08 16.46
C ILE A 66 9.43 0.45 16.89
N ALA A 67 10.46 -0.01 16.18
CA ALA A 67 11.86 0.33 16.50
C ALA A 67 12.14 1.83 16.39
N LEU A 68 11.44 2.53 15.50
CA LEU A 68 11.55 3.98 15.34
C LEU A 68 10.91 4.76 16.50
N PHE A 69 10.07 4.15 17.35
CA PHE A 69 9.63 4.78 18.60
C PHE A 69 10.75 4.94 19.64
N ARG A 70 11.88 4.22 19.51
CA ARG A 70 13.10 4.43 20.33
C ARG A 70 13.55 5.88 20.34
N HIS A 71 13.22 6.63 19.28
CA HIS A 71 13.56 8.04 19.17
C HIS A 71 12.79 8.93 20.16
N GLN A 72 11.81 8.41 20.90
CA GLN A 72 10.88 9.20 21.71
C GLN A 72 10.81 8.83 23.21
N LYS A 73 11.94 8.44 23.82
CA LYS A 73 12.13 8.18 25.28
C LYS A 73 11.68 6.82 25.82
N LEU A 74 11.28 5.87 24.97
CA LEU A 74 11.06 4.49 25.42
C LEU A 74 12.40 3.75 25.55
N ASP A 75 12.59 3.03 26.66
CA ASP A 75 13.74 2.15 26.86
C ASP A 75 13.71 0.92 25.95
N GLN A 76 14.85 0.23 25.81
CA GLN A 76 14.96 -0.92 24.92
C GLN A 76 14.02 -2.08 25.29
N ALA A 77 13.72 -2.26 26.58
CA ALA A 77 12.86 -3.34 27.06
C ALA A 77 11.40 -3.11 26.60
N ARG A 78 10.89 -1.88 26.70
CA ARG A 78 9.55 -1.51 26.24
C ARG A 78 9.41 -1.66 24.73
N ILE A 79 10.39 -1.23 23.93
CA ILE A 79 10.34 -1.46 22.47
C ILE A 79 10.31 -2.95 22.14
N THR A 80 11.17 -3.73 22.80
CA THR A 80 11.23 -5.18 22.61
C THR A 80 9.89 -5.83 22.96
N LEU A 81 9.28 -5.44 24.08
CA LEU A 81 7.96 -5.91 24.49
C LEU A 81 6.88 -5.56 23.45
N VAL A 82 6.82 -4.32 22.98
CA VAL A 82 5.83 -3.89 21.98
C VAL A 82 6.04 -4.60 20.64
N GLN A 83 7.29 -4.84 20.22
CA GLN A 83 7.60 -5.64 19.04
C GLN A 83 7.13 -7.09 19.20
N ALA A 84 7.43 -7.72 20.35
CA ALA A 84 6.96 -9.07 20.64
C ALA A 84 5.43 -9.16 20.67
N THR A 85 4.75 -8.22 21.33
CA THR A 85 3.28 -8.14 21.33
C THR A 85 2.74 -7.97 19.91
N GLY A 86 3.33 -7.08 19.10
CA GLY A 86 2.92 -6.89 17.71
C GLY A 86 3.07 -8.16 16.87
N LEU A 87 4.18 -8.89 17.03
CA LEU A 87 4.40 -10.16 16.34
C LEU A 87 3.41 -11.24 16.79
N ILE A 88 3.10 -11.31 18.10
CA ILE A 88 2.07 -12.20 18.64
C ILE A 88 0.69 -11.87 18.05
N LEU A 89 0.32 -10.59 17.97
CA LEU A 89 -0.95 -10.17 17.37
C LEU A 89 -1.02 -10.51 15.88
N LEU A 90 0.09 -10.36 15.15
CA LEU A 90 0.16 -10.78 13.75
C LEU A 90 0.03 -12.31 13.62
N GLY A 91 0.68 -13.07 14.50
CA GLY A 91 0.50 -14.53 14.60
C GLY A 91 -0.96 -14.92 14.91
N ALA A 92 -1.58 -14.28 15.89
CA ALA A 92 -2.99 -14.50 16.24
C ALA A 92 -3.92 -14.17 15.06
N PHE A 93 -3.66 -13.09 14.32
CA PHE A 93 -4.39 -12.75 13.09
C PHE A 93 -4.32 -13.89 12.06
N THR A 94 -3.14 -14.47 11.84
CA THR A 94 -2.97 -15.58 10.89
C THR A 94 -3.70 -16.83 11.32
N TRP A 95 -3.67 -17.14 12.61
CA TRP A 95 -4.38 -18.28 13.18
C TRP A 95 -5.89 -18.13 13.04
N LEU A 96 -6.43 -16.96 13.40
CA LEU A 96 -7.86 -16.66 13.29
C LEU A 96 -8.37 -16.72 11.84
N HIS A 97 -7.50 -16.41 10.87
CA HIS A 97 -7.83 -16.43 9.45
C HIS A 97 -7.35 -17.69 8.72
N ARG A 98 -6.95 -18.75 9.44
CA ARG A 98 -6.42 -19.99 8.82
C ARG A 98 -7.37 -20.62 7.80
N SER A 99 -8.68 -20.54 8.03
CA SER A 99 -9.74 -21.07 7.15
C SER A 99 -10.32 -20.06 6.17
N THR A 100 -9.84 -18.81 6.18
CA THR A 100 -10.27 -17.78 5.20
C THR A 100 -9.71 -18.13 3.83
N GLN A 101 -10.40 -17.77 2.75
CA GLN A 101 -9.85 -17.94 1.39
C GLN A 101 -8.58 -17.10 1.20
N ASP A 102 -7.64 -17.60 0.41
CA ASP A 102 -6.32 -16.96 0.20
C ASP A 102 -6.44 -15.53 -0.32
N SER A 103 -7.29 -15.29 -1.32
CA SER A 103 -7.52 -13.96 -1.88
C SER A 103 -7.91 -12.94 -0.81
N ILE A 104 -8.84 -13.30 0.06
CA ILE A 104 -9.32 -12.45 1.16
C ILE A 104 -8.23 -12.28 2.23
N PHE A 105 -7.51 -13.35 2.57
CA PHE A 105 -6.41 -13.30 3.51
C PHE A 105 -5.33 -12.31 3.06
N PHE A 106 -4.88 -12.42 1.80
CA PHE A 106 -3.86 -11.54 1.24
C PHE A 106 -4.34 -10.10 1.11
N GLN A 107 -5.61 -9.85 0.78
CA GLN A 107 -6.15 -8.48 0.78
C GLN A 107 -6.19 -7.87 2.18
N LYS A 108 -6.67 -8.61 3.20
CA LYS A 108 -6.68 -8.15 4.60
C LYS A 108 -5.27 -7.86 5.10
N LEU A 109 -4.35 -8.80 4.87
CA LEU A 109 -2.96 -8.67 5.27
C LEU A 109 -2.26 -7.53 4.50
N GLY A 110 -2.57 -7.34 3.22
CA GLY A 110 -2.08 -6.25 2.40
C GLY A 110 -2.51 -4.88 2.93
N LEU A 111 -3.76 -4.73 3.38
CA LEU A 111 -4.20 -3.53 4.08
C LEU A 111 -3.44 -3.34 5.40
N ILE A 112 -3.30 -4.38 6.22
CA ILE A 112 -2.50 -4.29 7.45
C ILE A 112 -1.05 -3.86 7.15
N ALA A 113 -0.42 -4.46 6.14
CA ALA A 113 0.92 -4.11 5.70
C ALA A 113 1.02 -2.64 5.23
N LEU A 114 0.03 -2.16 4.49
CA LEU A 114 -0.05 -0.77 4.05
C LEU A 114 -0.20 0.20 5.23
N GLY A 115 -1.04 -0.12 6.21
CA GLY A 115 -1.19 0.67 7.44
C GLY A 115 0.12 0.73 8.23
N LEU A 116 0.80 -0.41 8.38
CA LEU A 116 2.11 -0.50 9.04
C LEU A 116 3.20 0.27 8.29
N HIS A 117 3.17 0.26 6.95
CA HIS A 117 4.07 1.06 6.13
C HIS A 117 3.91 2.55 6.42
N PHE A 118 2.68 3.06 6.51
CA PHE A 118 2.45 4.45 6.91
C PHE A 118 2.90 4.74 8.35
N LEU A 119 2.86 3.77 9.26
CA LEU A 119 3.41 3.95 10.61
C LEU A 119 4.94 4.09 10.63
N VAL A 120 5.67 3.55 9.64
CA VAL A 120 7.13 3.80 9.50
C VAL A 120 7.41 5.30 9.32
N ALA A 121 6.58 5.99 8.53
CA ALA A 121 6.70 7.43 8.29
C ALA A 121 6.38 8.30 9.53
N VAL A 122 5.51 7.79 10.41
CA VAL A 122 4.89 8.54 11.53
C VAL A 122 5.57 8.30 12.87
N SER A 123 6.05 7.07 13.09
CA SER A 123 6.55 6.57 14.37
C SER A 123 7.59 7.45 15.10
N PRO A 124 8.53 8.15 14.43
CA PRO A 124 9.48 9.02 15.15
C PRO A 124 8.89 10.36 15.62
N PHE A 125 7.69 10.75 15.15
CA PHE A 125 7.11 12.10 15.35
C PHE A 125 5.75 12.11 16.06
N VAL A 126 5.35 10.99 16.67
CA VAL A 126 4.08 10.89 17.43
C VAL A 126 3.98 11.95 18.54
N PHE A 127 5.07 12.26 19.26
CA PHE A 127 5.11 13.27 20.33
C PHE A 127 5.80 14.59 19.94
N ASP A 128 6.83 14.58 19.07
CA ASP A 128 7.40 15.82 18.48
C ASP A 128 6.83 16.02 17.07
N ARG A 129 5.84 16.92 16.93
CA ARG A 129 5.13 17.18 15.67
C ARG A 129 5.74 18.34 14.86
N ASN A 130 7.05 18.59 14.98
CA ASN A 130 7.71 19.56 14.13
C ASN A 130 7.65 19.13 12.65
N GLU A 131 6.90 19.89 11.83
CA GLU A 131 6.63 19.53 10.44
C GLU A 131 7.87 19.51 9.55
N MET A 132 8.85 20.37 9.82
CA MET A 132 10.07 20.41 9.04
C MET A 132 10.95 19.18 9.31
N LYS A 133 11.10 18.80 10.59
CA LYS A 133 11.81 17.55 10.94
C LYS A 133 11.08 16.34 10.39
N PHE A 134 9.75 16.32 10.48
CA PHE A 134 8.93 15.26 9.91
C PHE A 134 9.13 15.14 8.40
N TRP A 135 9.14 16.28 7.69
CA TRP A 135 9.38 16.32 6.26
C TRP A 135 10.78 15.83 5.88
N GLU A 136 11.84 16.33 6.54
CA GLU A 136 13.22 15.92 6.26
C GLU A 136 13.44 14.41 6.48
N PHE A 137 12.91 13.87 7.59
CA PHE A 137 12.99 12.45 7.86
C PHE A 137 12.29 11.62 6.78
N ASN A 138 11.06 11.99 6.41
CA ASN A 138 10.30 11.27 5.39
C ASN A 138 10.88 11.43 3.99
N ARG A 139 11.47 12.58 3.67
CA ARG A 139 12.25 12.77 2.45
C ARG A 139 13.45 11.83 2.40
N ALA A 140 14.19 11.71 3.51
CA ALA A 140 15.32 10.78 3.60
C ALA A 140 14.88 9.32 3.45
N LEU A 141 13.78 8.91 4.11
CA LEU A 141 13.20 7.58 3.94
C LEU A 141 12.75 7.31 2.49
N PHE A 142 12.07 8.28 1.86
CA PHE A 142 11.61 8.17 0.48
C PHE A 142 12.78 8.01 -0.48
N ALA A 143 13.81 8.85 -0.35
CA ALA A 143 15.03 8.75 -1.16
C ALA A 143 15.73 7.41 -0.93
N ARG A 144 15.79 6.93 0.32
CA ARG A 144 16.39 5.63 0.63
C ARG A 144 15.61 4.48 0.02
N ALA A 145 14.28 4.48 0.11
CA ALA A 145 13.43 3.47 -0.52
C ALA A 145 13.61 3.44 -2.05
N ALA A 146 13.65 4.61 -2.70
CA ALA A 146 13.90 4.70 -4.14
C ALA A 146 15.28 4.13 -4.51
N LEU A 147 16.33 4.49 -3.78
CA LEU A 147 17.67 3.94 -3.98
C LEU A 147 17.72 2.43 -3.74
N THR A 148 17.02 1.91 -2.73
CA THR A 148 16.93 0.47 -2.49
C THR A 148 16.34 -0.25 -3.71
N VAL A 149 15.22 0.24 -4.24
CA VAL A 149 14.58 -0.36 -5.43
C VAL A 149 15.50 -0.29 -6.65
N CYS A 150 16.13 0.88 -6.90
CA CYS A 150 17.04 1.04 -8.03
C CYS A 150 18.26 0.12 -7.94
N TYR A 151 18.92 0.05 -6.79
CA TYR A 151 20.11 -0.77 -6.62
C TYR A 151 19.80 -2.26 -6.58
N SER A 152 18.74 -2.68 -5.91
CA SER A 152 18.31 -4.09 -5.94
C SER A 152 17.88 -4.51 -7.34
N GLY A 153 17.17 -3.65 -8.07
CA GLY A 153 16.77 -3.89 -9.46
C GLY A 153 17.96 -3.96 -10.41
N LEU A 154 18.93 -3.05 -10.28
CA LEU A 154 20.16 -3.06 -11.07
C LEU A 154 21.01 -4.29 -10.76
N LEU A 155 21.15 -4.65 -9.49
CA LEU A 155 21.89 -5.85 -9.07
C LEU A 155 21.25 -7.11 -9.64
N PHE A 156 19.93 -7.26 -9.49
CA PHE A 156 19.22 -8.41 -10.01
C PHE A 156 19.28 -8.47 -11.54
N GLY A 157 19.01 -7.34 -12.23
CA GLY A 157 19.09 -7.25 -13.68
C GLY A 157 20.50 -7.53 -14.23
N GLY A 158 21.54 -7.05 -13.56
CA GLY A 158 22.93 -7.34 -13.92
C GLY A 158 23.28 -8.82 -13.77
N ILE A 159 22.82 -9.47 -12.70
CA ILE A 159 23.02 -10.92 -12.50
C ILE A 159 22.21 -11.72 -13.53
N LEU A 160 20.96 -11.34 -13.81
CA LEU A 160 20.15 -11.97 -14.85
C LEU A 160 20.82 -11.90 -16.22
N ALA A 161 21.35 -10.73 -16.60
CA ALA A 161 22.06 -10.56 -17.86
C ALA A 161 23.33 -11.46 -17.91
N ALA A 162 24.08 -11.53 -16.81
CA ALA A 162 25.25 -12.39 -16.72
C ALA A 162 24.88 -13.89 -16.84
N LEU A 163 23.86 -14.35 -16.12
CA LEU A 163 23.38 -15.74 -16.20
C LEU A 163 22.81 -16.06 -17.60
N GLY A 164 22.07 -15.12 -18.20
CA GLY A 164 21.53 -15.27 -19.54
C GLY A 164 22.60 -15.36 -20.63
N SER A 165 23.79 -14.80 -20.40
CA SER A 165 24.93 -14.92 -21.33
C SER A 165 25.59 -16.30 -21.31
N LEU A 166 25.37 -17.13 -20.29
CA LEU A 166 26.02 -18.43 -20.16
C LEU A 166 25.58 -19.43 -21.24
N GLN A 167 24.30 -19.40 -21.63
CA GLN A 167 23.77 -20.27 -22.67
C GLN A 167 24.42 -20.01 -24.04
N PRO A 168 24.42 -18.78 -24.60
CA PRO A 168 25.03 -18.53 -25.91
C PRO A 168 26.57 -18.61 -25.90
N LEU A 169 27.24 -18.29 -24.79
CA LEU A 169 28.71 -18.29 -24.73
C LEU A 169 29.31 -19.65 -24.41
N PHE A 170 28.66 -20.43 -23.55
CA PHE A 170 29.22 -21.67 -23.00
C PHE A 170 28.29 -22.88 -23.15
N GLY A 171 27.08 -22.70 -23.69
CA GLY A 171 26.08 -23.77 -23.78
C GLY A 171 25.50 -24.17 -22.43
N ILE A 172 25.67 -23.37 -21.38
CA ILE A 172 25.23 -23.69 -20.02
C ILE A 172 23.85 -23.09 -19.75
N SER A 173 22.86 -23.95 -19.53
CA SER A 173 21.50 -23.55 -19.15
C SER A 173 21.38 -23.39 -17.64
N VAL A 174 20.90 -22.24 -17.17
CA VAL A 174 20.70 -21.97 -15.75
C VAL A 174 19.26 -22.33 -15.35
N ASN A 175 19.12 -23.10 -14.27
CA ASN A 175 17.82 -23.47 -13.72
C ASN A 175 17.07 -22.25 -13.19
N GLU A 176 15.76 -22.13 -13.49
CA GLU A 176 14.90 -21.03 -13.04
C GLU A 176 14.89 -20.88 -11.50
N HIS A 177 14.97 -21.95 -10.73
CA HIS A 177 15.06 -21.90 -9.26
C HIS A 177 16.31 -21.18 -8.76
N VAL A 178 17.42 -21.21 -9.52
CA VAL A 178 18.63 -20.43 -9.20
C VAL A 178 18.33 -18.94 -9.37
N ILE A 179 17.66 -18.58 -10.45
CA ILE A 179 17.24 -17.20 -10.74
C ILE A 179 16.28 -16.70 -9.65
N GLU A 180 15.26 -17.48 -9.30
CA GLU A 180 14.31 -17.18 -8.22
C GLU A 180 15.03 -17.03 -6.88
N THR A 181 15.98 -17.91 -6.58
CA THR A 181 16.79 -17.86 -5.35
C THR A 181 17.56 -16.55 -5.21
N ILE A 182 18.22 -16.13 -6.28
CA ILE A 182 18.95 -14.86 -6.32
C ILE A 182 17.97 -13.69 -6.15
N GLY A 183 16.83 -13.72 -6.85
CA GLY A 183 15.80 -12.70 -6.74
C GLY A 183 15.27 -12.56 -5.31
N ILE A 184 14.96 -13.67 -4.64
CA ILE A 184 14.47 -13.73 -3.26
C ILE A 184 15.53 -13.24 -2.27
N PHE A 185 16.80 -13.63 -2.44
CA PHE A 185 17.91 -13.15 -1.61
C PHE A 185 18.09 -11.63 -1.72
N ILE A 186 17.96 -11.09 -2.93
CA ILE A 186 18.04 -9.65 -3.18
C ILE A 186 16.81 -8.92 -2.60
N ALA A 187 15.62 -9.46 -2.82
CA ALA A 187 14.36 -8.84 -2.43
C ALA A 187 14.17 -8.77 -0.90
N PHE A 188 14.62 -9.78 -0.16
CA PHE A 188 14.46 -9.84 1.30
C PHE A 188 15.72 -9.32 2.04
N PRO A 189 16.77 -10.13 2.32
CA PRO A 189 17.92 -9.68 3.11
C PRO A 189 18.60 -8.43 2.55
N VAL A 190 18.97 -8.42 1.26
CA VAL A 190 19.79 -7.34 0.69
C VAL A 190 19.01 -6.03 0.67
N SER A 191 17.79 -6.02 0.14
CA SER A 191 16.96 -4.81 0.08
C SER A 191 16.61 -4.29 1.48
N THR A 192 16.32 -5.19 2.43
CA THR A 192 16.01 -4.80 3.81
C THR A 192 17.23 -4.17 4.48
N LEU A 193 18.38 -4.82 4.44
CA LEU A 193 19.62 -4.29 5.03
C LEU A 193 20.01 -2.96 4.38
N PHE A 194 19.95 -2.90 3.05
CA PHE A 194 20.26 -1.67 2.33
C PHE A 194 19.29 -0.55 2.74
N PHE A 195 17.99 -0.79 2.81
CA PHE A 195 17.03 0.22 3.29
C PHE A 195 17.36 0.69 4.72
N LEU A 196 17.51 -0.25 5.67
CA LEU A 196 17.73 0.04 7.08
C LEU A 196 19.01 0.84 7.36
N ALA A 197 20.07 0.60 6.59
CA ALA A 197 21.33 1.34 6.71
C ALA A 197 21.20 2.83 6.39
N GLY A 198 20.23 3.23 5.56
CA GLY A 198 19.97 4.65 5.28
C GLY A 198 18.86 5.27 6.11
N VAL A 199 18.23 4.52 7.02
CA VAL A 199 17.24 5.09 7.95
C VAL A 199 18.02 5.98 8.94
N PRO A 200 17.68 7.28 9.08
CA PRO A 200 18.46 8.21 9.91
C PRO A 200 18.58 7.78 11.37
N SER A 201 19.79 7.84 11.95
CA SER A 201 19.99 7.74 13.39
C SER A 201 19.72 9.08 14.07
N ARG A 202 19.44 9.08 15.39
CA ARG A 202 19.03 10.26 16.19
C ARG A 202 20.06 11.42 16.20
N ALA A 203 21.19 11.29 15.51
CA ALA A 203 22.32 12.23 15.55
C ALA A 203 22.22 13.41 14.58
N ILE A 204 21.10 13.59 13.88
CA ILE A 204 20.96 14.79 13.06
C ILE A 204 20.39 15.90 13.93
N LYS A 205 21.30 16.72 14.46
CA LYS A 205 20.98 18.07 14.92
C LYS A 205 20.51 18.86 13.69
N TRP A 206 19.21 18.79 13.40
CA TRP A 206 18.57 19.54 12.32
C TRP A 206 18.44 21.02 12.72
N GLU A 207 19.57 21.67 13.01
CA GLU A 207 19.60 23.06 13.47
C GLU A 207 19.49 24.06 12.30
N GLN A 208 19.64 23.60 11.05
CA GLN A 208 19.31 24.40 9.87
C GLN A 208 18.57 23.58 8.82
N PRO A 209 17.54 24.14 8.16
CA PRO A 209 16.91 23.49 7.02
C PRO A 209 17.96 23.36 5.93
N ALA A 210 18.28 22.11 5.54
CA ALA A 210 19.11 21.87 4.38
C ALA A 210 18.47 22.55 3.16
N GLU A 211 19.28 23.11 2.26
CA GLU A 211 18.75 23.64 1.01
C GLU A 211 17.87 22.61 0.31
N TYR A 212 16.71 23.06 -0.19
CA TYR A 212 15.77 22.17 -0.86
C TYR A 212 16.45 21.41 -2.02
N PRO A 213 16.45 20.06 -2.01
CA PRO A 213 17.28 19.30 -2.94
C PRO A 213 16.95 19.58 -4.41
N LYS A 214 17.99 19.87 -5.21
CA LYS A 214 17.85 20.16 -6.65
C LYS A 214 17.12 19.02 -7.40
N ALA A 215 17.45 17.77 -7.09
CA ALA A 215 16.82 16.60 -7.70
C ALA A 215 15.30 16.55 -7.45
N LEU A 216 14.87 16.84 -6.21
CA LEU A 216 13.44 16.86 -5.86
C LEU A 216 12.72 18.01 -6.55
N ARG A 217 13.38 19.17 -6.67
CA ARG A 217 12.85 20.32 -7.42
C ARG A 217 12.60 19.95 -8.88
N LEU A 218 13.59 19.35 -9.54
CA LEU A 218 13.49 18.93 -10.95
C LEU A 218 12.41 17.86 -11.14
N LEU A 219 12.31 16.89 -10.22
CA LEU A 219 11.25 15.88 -10.26
C LEU A 219 9.87 16.54 -10.26
N ILE A 220 9.63 17.49 -9.36
CA ILE A 220 8.33 18.15 -9.26
C ILE A 220 8.06 19.05 -10.46
N THR A 221 9.01 19.90 -10.87
CA THR A 221 8.78 20.88 -11.94
C THR A 221 8.72 20.27 -13.32
N ASN A 222 9.56 19.26 -13.61
CA ASN A 222 9.76 18.76 -14.97
C ASN A 222 9.05 17.43 -15.22
N VAL A 223 8.69 16.69 -14.17
CA VAL A 223 8.05 15.38 -14.31
C VAL A 223 6.66 15.40 -13.70
N THR A 224 6.55 15.63 -12.38
CA THR A 224 5.29 15.44 -11.67
C THR A 224 4.24 16.49 -12.01
N ALA A 225 4.60 17.77 -12.07
CA ALA A 225 3.63 18.82 -12.37
C ALA A 225 3.10 18.77 -13.82
N PRO A 226 3.94 18.59 -14.87
CA PRO A 226 3.44 18.36 -16.23
C PRO A 226 2.53 17.13 -16.31
N LEU A 227 2.89 16.03 -15.64
CA LEU A 227 2.07 14.82 -15.60
C LEU A 227 0.71 15.09 -14.96
N ILE A 228 0.69 15.76 -13.80
CA ILE A 228 -0.56 16.14 -13.13
C ILE A 228 -1.42 17.04 -14.03
N ALA A 229 -0.82 17.99 -14.75
CA ALA A 229 -1.53 18.86 -15.68
C ALA A 229 -2.19 18.06 -16.82
N VAL A 230 -1.48 17.09 -17.40
CA VAL A 230 -2.03 16.18 -18.42
C VAL A 230 -3.19 15.35 -17.86
N TYR A 231 -3.05 14.79 -16.65
CA TYR A 231 -4.13 14.03 -16.02
C TYR A 231 -5.36 14.88 -15.72
N PHE A 232 -5.18 16.11 -15.22
CA PHE A 232 -6.29 17.04 -15.05
C PHE A 232 -6.98 17.31 -16.38
N LEU A 233 -6.22 17.63 -17.44
CA LEU A 233 -6.77 17.88 -18.77
C LEU A 233 -7.60 16.69 -19.27
N ILE A 234 -7.04 15.49 -19.24
CA ILE A 234 -7.73 14.26 -19.67
C ILE A 234 -9.01 14.07 -18.86
N LEU A 235 -8.94 14.17 -17.53
CA LEU A 235 -10.09 13.92 -16.67
C LEU A 235 -11.17 15.00 -16.78
N TYR A 236 -10.82 16.26 -16.99
CA TYR A 236 -11.80 17.31 -17.24
C TYR A 236 -12.46 17.19 -18.61
N VAL A 237 -11.70 16.90 -19.66
CA VAL A 237 -12.26 16.60 -21.00
C VAL A 237 -13.20 15.40 -20.90
N TYR A 238 -12.80 14.38 -20.16
CA TYR A 238 -13.63 13.20 -19.94
C TYR A 238 -14.88 13.50 -19.12
N SER A 239 -14.77 14.34 -18.09
CA SER A 239 -15.90 14.82 -17.31
C SER A 239 -16.91 15.55 -18.19
N ALA A 240 -16.42 16.42 -19.09
CA ALA A 240 -17.26 17.12 -20.07
C ALA A 240 -17.94 16.15 -21.03
N LYS A 241 -17.22 15.13 -21.52
CA LYS A 241 -17.80 14.07 -22.36
C LYS A 241 -18.98 13.40 -21.65
N ILE A 242 -18.82 12.99 -20.38
CA ILE A 242 -19.89 12.35 -19.59
C ILE A 242 -21.10 13.28 -19.45
N LEU A 243 -20.88 14.57 -19.19
CA LEU A 243 -21.96 15.55 -19.06
C LEU A 243 -22.75 15.74 -20.36
N ILE A 244 -22.08 15.67 -21.52
CA ILE A 244 -22.69 15.82 -22.85
C ILE A 244 -23.39 14.54 -23.29
N THR A 245 -22.69 13.40 -23.24
CA THR A 245 -23.22 12.13 -23.78
C THR A 245 -24.18 11.44 -22.83
N ARG A 246 -24.13 11.77 -21.53
CA ARG A 246 -24.86 11.08 -20.45
C ARG A 246 -24.59 9.58 -20.41
N THR A 247 -23.51 9.12 -21.05
CA THR A 247 -23.08 7.74 -21.06
C THR A 247 -21.95 7.54 -20.08
N TRP A 248 -22.18 6.68 -19.09
CA TRP A 248 -21.17 6.30 -18.12
C TRP A 248 -20.26 5.22 -18.70
N PRO A 249 -18.96 5.46 -18.77
CA PRO A 249 -18.01 4.52 -19.34
C PRO A 249 -17.54 3.45 -18.34
N ASP A 250 -16.84 2.46 -18.86
CA ASP A 250 -16.41 1.28 -18.11
C ASP A 250 -15.34 1.58 -17.05
N GLY A 251 -15.78 1.90 -15.83
CA GLY A 251 -15.08 1.66 -14.56
C GLY A 251 -13.71 2.35 -14.35
N ALA A 252 -13.16 3.01 -15.36
CA ALA A 252 -11.80 3.53 -15.36
C ALA A 252 -11.64 4.82 -14.53
N ILE A 253 -12.74 5.57 -14.36
CA ILE A 253 -12.76 6.82 -13.59
C ILE A 253 -12.23 6.60 -12.18
N GLY A 254 -12.61 5.49 -11.54
CA GLY A 254 -12.24 5.16 -10.17
C GLY A 254 -10.73 5.22 -9.94
N TRP A 255 -9.99 4.42 -10.70
CA TRP A 255 -8.54 4.33 -10.53
C TRP A 255 -7.82 5.60 -11.03
N LEU A 256 -8.30 6.24 -12.10
CA LEU A 256 -7.68 7.45 -12.65
C LEU A 256 -7.76 8.63 -11.67
N VAL A 257 -8.94 8.87 -11.10
CA VAL A 257 -9.11 9.96 -10.13
C VAL A 257 -8.36 9.66 -8.84
N SER A 258 -8.36 8.42 -8.34
CA SER A 258 -7.57 8.03 -7.17
C SER A 258 -6.05 8.16 -7.40
N ALA A 259 -5.55 7.80 -8.58
CA ALA A 259 -4.15 7.98 -8.94
C ALA A 259 -3.77 9.47 -9.00
N LEU A 260 -4.61 10.31 -9.62
CA LEU A 260 -4.42 11.76 -9.64
C LEU A 260 -4.44 12.35 -8.22
N ALA A 261 -5.39 11.96 -7.37
CA ALA A 261 -5.45 12.40 -5.98
C ALA A 261 -4.16 12.04 -5.22
N THR A 262 -3.65 10.83 -5.42
CA THR A 262 -2.38 10.36 -4.83
C THR A 262 -1.21 11.20 -5.31
N LEU A 263 -1.11 11.49 -6.63
CA LEU A 263 -0.06 12.34 -7.18
C LEU A 263 -0.13 13.78 -6.64
N VAL A 264 -1.32 14.34 -6.51
CA VAL A 264 -1.54 15.68 -5.92
C VAL A 264 -1.05 15.71 -4.47
N ILE A 265 -1.47 14.74 -3.65
CA ILE A 265 -1.07 14.66 -2.23
C ILE A 265 0.44 14.41 -2.10
N LEU A 266 1.01 13.53 -2.91
CA LEU A 266 2.45 13.27 -2.89
C LEU A 266 3.26 14.51 -3.31
N THR A 267 2.81 15.21 -4.35
CA THR A 267 3.43 16.47 -4.78
C THR A 267 3.37 17.53 -3.69
N HIS A 268 2.24 17.61 -2.98
CA HIS A 268 2.10 18.48 -1.82
C HIS A 268 3.10 18.12 -0.71
N LEU A 269 3.19 16.85 -0.33
CA LEU A 269 4.16 16.38 0.67
C LEU A 269 5.60 16.68 0.25
N LEU A 270 5.99 16.39 -0.99
CA LEU A 270 7.37 16.57 -1.48
C LEU A 270 7.76 18.03 -1.68
N SER A 271 6.81 18.92 -1.96
CA SER A 271 7.07 20.36 -2.13
C SER A 271 6.96 21.17 -0.82
N PHE A 272 6.56 20.55 0.28
CA PHE A 272 6.16 21.23 1.52
C PHE A 272 7.04 22.43 1.95
N PRO A 273 8.39 22.33 2.03
CA PRO A 273 9.23 23.44 2.51
C PRO A 273 9.24 24.67 1.60
N ILE A 274 8.92 24.51 0.31
CA ILE A 274 9.04 25.57 -0.71
C ILE A 274 7.70 26.14 -1.16
N GLN A 275 6.59 25.71 -0.53
CA GLN A 275 5.24 26.19 -0.88
C GLN A 275 4.96 27.61 -0.41
N SER A 276 5.60 28.05 0.69
CA SER A 276 5.42 29.36 1.30
C SER A 276 6.41 30.41 0.78
N ASP A 277 7.49 30.00 0.12
CA ASP A 277 8.56 30.87 -0.38
C ASP A 277 8.01 31.95 -1.36
N PRO A 278 8.12 33.26 -1.05
CA PRO A 278 7.69 34.36 -1.92
C PRO A 278 8.37 34.40 -3.27
N THR A 279 9.60 33.91 -3.37
CA THR A 279 10.37 33.92 -4.61
C THR A 279 9.93 32.81 -5.57
N ARG A 280 9.13 31.84 -5.10
CA ARG A 280 8.75 30.62 -5.83
C ARG A 280 7.26 30.58 -6.17
N VAL A 281 6.83 31.52 -7.01
CA VAL A 281 5.43 31.70 -7.42
C VAL A 281 4.78 30.40 -7.93
N PHE A 282 5.52 29.60 -8.70
CA PHE A 282 5.03 28.30 -9.22
C PHE A 282 4.59 27.34 -8.10
N PHE A 283 5.42 27.12 -7.07
CA PHE A 283 5.12 26.19 -5.98
C PHE A 283 4.00 26.69 -5.06
N ARG A 284 3.89 28.01 -4.92
CA ARG A 284 2.78 28.66 -4.23
C ARG A 284 1.46 28.50 -5.00
N TRP A 285 1.49 28.64 -6.32
CA TRP A 285 0.31 28.42 -7.16
C TRP A 285 -0.10 26.94 -7.11
N LEU A 286 0.88 26.03 -7.20
CA LEU A 286 0.68 24.58 -7.14
C LEU A 286 -0.02 24.17 -5.83
N SER A 287 0.53 24.55 -4.68
CA SER A 287 -0.04 24.20 -3.37
C SER A 287 -1.46 24.73 -3.15
N LYS A 288 -1.78 25.92 -3.69
CA LYS A 288 -3.11 26.53 -3.55
C LYS A 288 -4.17 25.96 -4.48
N ASN A 289 -3.79 25.58 -5.70
CA ASN A 289 -4.75 25.26 -6.76
C ASN A 289 -4.91 23.76 -7.01
N LEU A 290 -3.89 22.93 -6.76
CA LEU A 290 -4.00 21.49 -7.01
C LEU A 290 -5.19 20.85 -6.30
N PHE A 291 -5.38 21.14 -5.00
CA PHE A 291 -6.50 20.59 -4.24
C PHE A 291 -7.85 21.14 -4.70
N ARG A 292 -7.91 22.40 -5.16
CA ARG A 292 -9.14 23.01 -5.70
C ARG A 292 -9.55 22.38 -7.02
N LEU A 293 -8.59 22.13 -7.90
CA LEU A 293 -8.81 21.41 -9.15
C LEU A 293 -9.19 19.94 -8.90
N LEU A 294 -8.68 19.34 -7.83
CA LEU A 294 -9.03 17.96 -7.47
C LEU A 294 -10.49 17.81 -7.01
N LEU A 295 -11.06 18.81 -6.32
CA LEU A 295 -12.40 18.71 -5.73
C LEU A 295 -13.53 18.35 -6.72
N PRO A 296 -13.68 19.02 -7.89
CA PRO A 296 -14.69 18.63 -8.88
C PRO A 296 -14.54 17.18 -9.37
N LEU A 297 -13.30 16.70 -9.52
CA LEU A 297 -13.05 15.32 -9.95
C LEU A 297 -13.39 14.30 -8.86
N LEU A 298 -13.25 14.67 -7.58
CA LEU A 298 -13.71 13.83 -6.47
C LEU A 298 -15.24 13.74 -6.41
N ILE A 299 -15.97 14.80 -6.77
CA ILE A 299 -17.43 14.73 -6.95
C ILE A 299 -17.78 13.71 -8.04
N LEU A 300 -17.10 13.78 -9.20
CA LEU A 300 -17.29 12.79 -10.26
C LEU A 300 -16.99 11.36 -9.78
N LEU A 301 -15.94 11.18 -8.96
CA LEU A 301 -15.60 9.89 -8.38
C LEU A 301 -16.73 9.35 -7.50
N PHE A 302 -17.36 10.17 -6.66
CA PHE A 302 -18.52 9.73 -5.86
C PHE A 302 -19.70 9.31 -6.73
N ILE A 303 -20.01 10.06 -7.79
CA ILE A 303 -21.09 9.69 -8.71
C ILE A 303 -20.76 8.36 -9.40
N ALA A 304 -19.53 8.19 -9.88
CA ALA A 304 -19.10 6.93 -10.50
C ALA A 304 -19.15 5.72 -9.54
N ILE A 305 -18.86 5.93 -8.25
CA ILE A 305 -19.01 4.91 -7.22
C ILE A 305 -20.50 4.57 -7.01
N HIS A 306 -21.35 5.58 -6.90
CA HIS A 306 -22.79 5.43 -6.68
C HIS A 306 -23.43 4.59 -7.80
N GLU A 307 -23.19 4.93 -9.07
CA GLU A 307 -23.69 4.15 -10.22
C GLU A 307 -23.34 2.66 -10.13
N ARG A 308 -22.13 2.34 -9.64
CA ARG A 308 -21.67 0.95 -9.50
C ARG A 308 -22.22 0.25 -8.26
N VAL A 309 -22.44 0.99 -7.18
CA VAL A 309 -23.06 0.47 -5.96
C VAL A 309 -24.53 0.20 -6.19
N ASP A 310 -25.23 1.07 -6.90
CA ASP A 310 -26.64 0.93 -7.20
C ASP A 310 -26.89 -0.27 -8.12
N ALA A 311 -26.07 -0.42 -9.17
CA ALA A 311 -26.19 -1.54 -10.12
C ALA A 311 -25.78 -2.91 -9.53
N TYR A 312 -24.80 -2.94 -8.61
CA TYR A 312 -24.14 -4.20 -8.23
C TYR A 312 -23.92 -4.39 -6.72
N GLY A 313 -24.46 -3.51 -5.87
CA GLY A 313 -24.23 -3.50 -4.43
C GLY A 313 -22.78 -3.16 -4.03
N TRP A 314 -22.52 -3.17 -2.72
CA TRP A 314 -21.19 -2.95 -2.18
C TRP A 314 -20.30 -4.20 -2.35
N THR A 315 -19.09 -4.00 -2.88
CA THR A 315 -18.01 -5.00 -2.92
C THR A 315 -16.79 -4.45 -2.19
N GLN A 316 -15.83 -5.30 -1.81
CA GLN A 316 -14.59 -4.86 -1.14
C GLN A 316 -13.92 -3.69 -1.86
N ALA A 317 -13.70 -3.80 -3.17
CA ALA A 317 -13.06 -2.77 -3.97
C ALA A 317 -13.84 -1.44 -3.94
N ARG A 318 -15.17 -1.47 -3.97
CA ARG A 318 -16.01 -0.26 -3.92
C ARG A 318 -16.00 0.39 -2.55
N VAL A 319 -16.02 -0.41 -1.48
CA VAL A 319 -15.92 0.12 -0.11
C VAL A 319 -14.55 0.76 0.13
N LEU A 320 -13.46 0.11 -0.31
CA LEU A 320 -12.11 0.68 -0.24
C LEU A 320 -11.98 1.96 -1.08
N LEU A 321 -12.50 1.96 -2.30
CA LEU A 321 -12.50 3.13 -3.18
C LEU A 321 -13.32 4.28 -2.58
N PHE A 322 -14.47 4.00 -1.99
CA PHE A 322 -15.29 4.98 -1.30
C PHE A 322 -14.59 5.56 -0.07
N ALA A 323 -13.97 4.72 0.78
CA ALA A 323 -13.18 5.18 1.92
C ALA A 323 -12.01 6.08 1.46
N LEU A 324 -11.31 5.70 0.39
CA LEU A 324 -10.25 6.51 -0.21
C LEU A 324 -10.78 7.82 -0.79
N ALA A 325 -11.94 7.83 -1.43
CA ALA A 325 -12.59 9.03 -1.96
C ALA A 325 -12.98 10.01 -0.85
N CYS A 326 -13.60 9.51 0.23
CA CYS A 326 -13.92 10.28 1.43
C CYS A 326 -12.66 10.90 2.05
N TRP A 327 -11.62 10.08 2.24
CA TRP A 327 -10.35 10.55 2.79
C TRP A 327 -9.69 11.61 1.88
N SER A 328 -9.61 11.35 0.58
CA SER A 328 -9.02 12.27 -0.39
C SER A 328 -9.78 13.60 -0.44
N THR A 329 -11.11 13.55 -0.27
CA THR A 329 -11.95 14.75 -0.18
C THR A 329 -11.69 15.52 1.10
N ALA A 330 -11.59 14.86 2.25
CA ALA A 330 -11.25 15.50 3.52
C ALA A 330 -9.89 16.20 3.43
N VAL A 331 -8.87 15.55 2.85
CA VAL A 331 -7.56 16.13 2.58
C VAL A 331 -7.68 17.31 1.59
N ALA A 332 -8.39 17.16 0.48
CA ALA A 332 -8.55 18.24 -0.49
C ALA A 332 -9.24 19.47 0.10
N ILE A 333 -10.25 19.30 0.95
CA ILE A 333 -10.92 20.40 1.66
C ILE A 333 -9.97 21.05 2.67
N ALA A 334 -9.28 20.24 3.48
CA ALA A 334 -8.33 20.69 4.49
C ALA A 334 -7.24 21.61 3.93
N TRP A 335 -6.69 21.30 2.74
CA TRP A 335 -5.61 22.07 2.13
C TRP A 335 -6.05 23.06 1.04
N SER A 336 -7.34 23.10 0.67
CA SER A 336 -7.88 24.11 -0.27
C SER A 336 -8.36 25.40 0.43
N THR A 337 -8.71 25.32 1.72
CA THR A 337 -9.22 26.42 2.54
C THR A 337 -8.09 27.27 3.15
N LYS A 338 -8.40 28.52 3.56
CA LYS A 338 -7.44 29.47 4.15
C LYS A 338 -7.23 29.31 5.68
N THR A 339 -8.04 28.47 6.31
CA THR A 339 -8.07 28.15 7.75
C THR A 339 -6.85 27.35 8.20
N PRO A 340 -6.53 27.25 9.51
CA PRO A 340 -5.21 26.79 9.97
C PRO A 340 -4.83 25.48 9.30
N ARG A 341 -3.68 25.50 8.63
CA ARG A 341 -3.20 24.38 7.82
C ARG A 341 -3.04 23.17 8.72
N LEU A 342 -3.79 22.11 8.43
CA LEU A 342 -3.58 20.82 9.05
C LEU A 342 -2.13 20.39 8.83
N SER A 343 -1.54 19.82 9.87
CA SER A 343 -0.17 19.34 9.81
C SER A 343 -0.04 18.22 8.78
N ILE A 344 1.04 18.23 8.00
CA ILE A 344 1.35 17.16 7.04
C ILE A 344 1.50 15.78 7.70
N PHE A 345 1.76 15.75 9.02
CA PHE A 345 1.74 14.54 9.85
C PHE A 345 0.41 13.77 9.77
N TRP A 346 -0.71 14.49 9.65
CA TRP A 346 -2.03 13.87 9.65
C TRP A 346 -2.33 13.07 8.39
N ILE A 347 -1.64 13.33 7.28
CA ILE A 347 -1.87 12.62 6.01
C ILE A 347 -1.58 11.12 6.17
N PRO A 348 -0.34 10.67 6.46
CA PRO A 348 -0.07 9.24 6.64
C PRO A 348 -0.76 8.66 7.89
N THR A 349 -0.93 9.45 8.96
CA THR A 349 -1.55 8.98 10.21
C THR A 349 -3.04 8.63 10.01
N SER A 350 -3.80 9.53 9.39
CA SER A 350 -5.23 9.29 9.12
C SER A 350 -5.44 8.18 8.09
N LEU A 351 -4.56 8.08 7.08
CA LEU A 351 -4.62 7.01 6.09
C LEU A 351 -4.31 5.64 6.71
N ALA A 352 -3.31 5.55 7.60
CA ALA A 352 -3.03 4.34 8.37
C ALA A 352 -4.26 3.88 9.18
N ALA A 353 -4.91 4.82 9.88
CA ALA A 353 -6.11 4.53 10.66
C ALA A 353 -7.26 4.00 9.80
N ILE A 354 -7.56 4.64 8.66
CA ILE A 354 -8.61 4.20 7.73
C ILE A 354 -8.30 2.81 7.19
N VAL A 355 -7.06 2.55 6.78
CA VAL A 355 -6.66 1.25 6.23
C VAL A 355 -6.79 0.14 7.27
N PHE A 356 -6.43 0.37 8.54
CA PHE A 356 -6.65 -0.61 9.61
C PHE A 356 -8.13 -0.90 9.86
N VAL A 357 -8.98 0.14 9.89
CA VAL A 357 -10.44 -0.02 10.02
C VAL A 357 -11.01 -0.79 8.82
N MET A 358 -10.49 -0.55 7.61
CA MET A 358 -10.92 -1.24 6.40
C MET A 358 -10.46 -2.71 6.33
N ALA A 359 -9.37 -3.06 7.02
CA ALA A 359 -8.82 -4.42 7.01
C ALA A 359 -9.64 -5.41 7.85
N VAL A 360 -10.03 -5.02 9.07
CA VAL A 360 -10.63 -5.93 10.06
C VAL A 360 -11.73 -5.26 10.89
N GLY A 361 -12.68 -6.05 11.38
CA GLY A 361 -13.77 -5.57 12.23
C GLY A 361 -15.09 -5.30 11.48
N PRO A 362 -16.13 -4.84 12.19
CA PRO A 362 -17.48 -4.71 11.66
C PRO A 362 -17.65 -3.61 10.60
N PHE A 363 -16.74 -2.63 10.57
CA PHE A 363 -16.69 -1.56 9.56
C PHE A 363 -15.68 -1.82 8.44
N SER A 364 -15.09 -3.02 8.41
CA SER A 364 -14.14 -3.40 7.36
C SER A 364 -14.82 -3.46 5.99
N ALA A 365 -14.02 -3.29 4.93
CA ALA A 365 -14.50 -3.43 3.55
C ALA A 365 -15.11 -4.83 3.30
N PHE A 366 -14.59 -5.84 3.98
CA PHE A 366 -15.07 -7.22 3.92
C PHE A 366 -16.43 -7.39 4.59
N ALA A 367 -16.62 -6.85 5.80
CA ALA A 367 -17.87 -6.97 6.54
C ALA A 367 -19.01 -6.19 5.88
N ILE A 368 -18.73 -4.97 5.40
CA ILE A 368 -19.72 -4.14 4.69
C ILE A 368 -20.16 -4.83 3.39
N ALA A 369 -19.19 -5.30 2.59
CA ALA A 369 -19.50 -5.97 1.34
C ALA A 369 -20.27 -7.27 1.57
N LEU A 370 -19.88 -8.08 2.55
CA LEU A 370 -20.61 -9.30 2.90
C LEU A 370 -22.06 -9.01 3.26
N ARG A 371 -22.32 -8.06 4.19
CA ARG A 371 -23.69 -7.68 4.56
C ARG A 371 -24.51 -7.19 3.36
N SER A 372 -23.91 -6.39 2.48
CA SER A 372 -24.59 -5.90 1.29
C SER A 372 -24.97 -7.01 0.31
N GLN A 373 -24.07 -7.98 0.08
CA GLN A 373 -24.33 -9.08 -0.84
C GLN A 373 -25.32 -10.09 -0.23
N THR A 374 -25.24 -10.35 1.08
CA THR A 374 -26.24 -11.16 1.80
C THR A 374 -27.64 -10.54 1.72
N SER A 375 -27.78 -9.23 1.99
CA SER A 375 -29.08 -8.56 1.90
C SER A 375 -29.67 -8.58 0.48
N ARG A 376 -28.83 -8.47 -0.56
CA ARG A 376 -29.29 -8.64 -1.95
C ARG A 376 -29.78 -10.05 -2.22
N PHE A 377 -29.00 -11.05 -1.82
CA PHE A 377 -29.39 -12.46 -1.98
C PHE A 377 -30.73 -12.75 -1.28
N GLU A 378 -30.88 -12.31 -0.02
CA GLU A 378 -32.11 -12.47 0.75
C GLU A 378 -33.32 -11.81 0.07
N LYS A 379 -33.16 -10.60 -0.49
CA LYS A 379 -34.23 -9.92 -1.24
C LYS A 379 -34.64 -10.69 -2.49
N LEU A 380 -33.69 -11.26 -3.24
CA LEU A 380 -33.97 -12.05 -4.43
C LEU A 380 -34.74 -13.33 -4.08
N VAL A 381 -34.29 -14.04 -3.03
CA VAL A 381 -34.93 -15.28 -2.58
C VAL A 381 -36.30 -15.03 -1.94
N ALA A 382 -36.47 -13.93 -1.19
CA ALA A 382 -37.76 -13.55 -0.62
C ALA A 382 -38.80 -13.21 -1.70
N ALA A 383 -38.37 -12.60 -2.81
CA ALA A 383 -39.26 -12.29 -3.92
C ALA A 383 -39.75 -13.57 -4.64
N LYS A 384 -38.94 -14.62 -4.70
CA LYS A 384 -39.26 -15.91 -5.34
C LYS A 384 -38.60 -17.07 -4.57
N PRO A 385 -39.27 -17.71 -3.60
CA PRO A 385 -38.63 -18.74 -2.77
C PRO A 385 -37.94 -19.85 -3.59
N LEU A 386 -36.73 -20.20 -3.16
CA LEU A 386 -36.00 -21.35 -3.73
C LEU A 386 -36.63 -22.64 -3.22
N ASP A 387 -37.06 -23.52 -4.12
CA ASP A 387 -37.53 -24.86 -3.77
C ASP A 387 -36.50 -25.89 -4.24
N PHE A 388 -35.80 -26.48 -3.27
CA PHE A 388 -34.76 -27.47 -3.54
C PHE A 388 -35.31 -28.86 -3.86
N LYS A 389 -36.63 -29.09 -3.70
CA LYS A 389 -37.28 -30.36 -4.08
C LYS A 389 -37.53 -30.46 -5.57
N ASP A 390 -37.75 -29.33 -6.24
CA ASP A 390 -37.91 -29.23 -7.68
C ASP A 390 -37.03 -28.12 -8.25
N ILE A 391 -35.78 -28.48 -8.56
CA ILE A 391 -34.75 -27.56 -9.05
C ILE A 391 -35.12 -27.01 -10.43
N GLU A 392 -35.79 -27.80 -11.27
CA GLU A 392 -36.12 -27.42 -12.64
C GLU A 392 -37.26 -26.40 -12.65
N ALA A 393 -38.31 -26.62 -11.85
CA ALA A 393 -39.37 -25.64 -11.63
C ALA A 393 -38.84 -24.37 -10.96
N THR A 394 -37.96 -24.50 -9.96
CA THR A 394 -37.31 -23.33 -9.32
C THR A 394 -36.49 -22.53 -10.33
N ARG A 395 -35.72 -23.21 -11.19
CA ARG A 395 -34.90 -22.57 -12.23
C ARG A 395 -35.75 -21.88 -13.29
N ALA A 396 -36.95 -22.39 -13.59
CA ALA A 396 -37.89 -21.78 -14.52
C ALA A 396 -38.56 -20.50 -13.96
N ARG A 397 -38.67 -20.36 -12.62
CA ARG A 397 -39.24 -19.15 -11.98
C ARG A 397 -38.38 -17.89 -12.14
N TYR A 398 -37.10 -18.05 -12.48
CA TYR A 398 -36.15 -16.95 -12.62
C TYR A 398 -35.71 -16.76 -14.07
N ASP A 399 -35.71 -15.52 -14.52
CA ASP A 399 -35.11 -15.16 -15.81
C ASP A 399 -33.58 -15.36 -15.78
N ARG A 400 -32.92 -15.12 -16.92
CA ARG A 400 -31.47 -15.31 -17.04
C ARG A 400 -30.68 -14.37 -16.12
N ASP A 401 -31.12 -13.13 -15.97
CA ASP A 401 -30.39 -12.09 -15.25
C ASP A 401 -30.50 -12.31 -13.74
N ALA A 402 -31.71 -12.62 -13.25
CA ALA A 402 -31.95 -12.95 -11.86
C ALA A 402 -31.21 -14.24 -11.44
N ARG A 403 -31.11 -15.25 -12.32
CA ARG A 403 -30.29 -16.45 -12.06
C ARG A 403 -28.80 -16.12 -11.98
N PHE A 404 -28.31 -15.27 -12.89
CA PHE A 404 -26.93 -14.83 -12.87
C PHE A 404 -26.61 -14.04 -11.59
N GLU A 405 -27.50 -13.16 -11.16
CA GLU A 405 -27.36 -12.38 -9.93
C GLU A 405 -27.40 -13.26 -8.67
N LEU A 406 -28.31 -14.23 -8.60
CA LEU A 406 -28.38 -15.22 -7.52
C LEU A 406 -27.10 -16.04 -7.41
N SER A 407 -26.61 -16.60 -8.52
CA SER A 407 -25.36 -17.37 -8.53
C SER A 407 -24.21 -16.50 -8.03
N ARG A 408 -24.08 -15.29 -8.56
CA ARG A 408 -22.96 -14.39 -8.22
C ARG A 408 -22.99 -13.94 -6.76
N THR A 409 -24.17 -13.64 -6.21
CA THR A 409 -24.31 -13.23 -4.80
C THR A 409 -24.07 -14.41 -3.87
N LEU A 410 -24.58 -15.60 -4.18
CA LEU A 410 -24.30 -16.83 -3.43
C LEU A 410 -22.82 -17.20 -3.47
N ASP A 411 -22.18 -17.19 -4.64
CA ASP A 411 -20.75 -17.43 -4.80
C ASP A 411 -19.93 -16.45 -3.96
N TYR A 412 -20.33 -15.18 -3.96
CA TYR A 412 -19.70 -14.17 -3.12
C TYR A 412 -19.85 -14.52 -1.63
N ILE A 413 -21.04 -14.88 -1.16
CA ILE A 413 -21.29 -15.24 0.25
C ILE A 413 -20.52 -16.49 0.65
N CYS A 414 -20.51 -17.53 -0.17
CA CYS A 414 -19.73 -18.75 0.05
C CYS A 414 -18.23 -18.45 0.16
N GLN A 415 -17.73 -17.56 -0.68
CA GLN A 415 -16.31 -17.17 -0.67
C GLN A 415 -15.94 -16.29 0.53
N HIS A 416 -16.84 -15.40 0.96
CA HIS A 416 -16.52 -14.31 1.88
C HIS A 416 -17.12 -14.42 3.29
N GLY A 417 -18.20 -15.18 3.46
CA GLY A 417 -18.92 -15.36 4.72
C GLY A 417 -18.41 -16.50 5.60
N GLY A 418 -17.56 -17.37 5.06
CA GLY A 418 -17.07 -18.56 5.73
C GLY A 418 -18.15 -19.65 5.88
N LYS A 419 -17.78 -20.79 6.47
CA LYS A 419 -18.63 -22.00 6.55
C LYS A 419 -19.97 -21.85 7.30
N LYS A 420 -20.20 -20.73 8.00
CA LYS A 420 -21.46 -20.45 8.71
C LYS A 420 -22.49 -19.69 7.86
N ALA A 421 -22.11 -19.24 6.66
CA ALA A 421 -22.96 -18.44 5.79
C ALA A 421 -23.73 -19.26 4.73
N VAL A 422 -23.45 -20.57 4.66
CA VAL A 422 -24.17 -21.60 3.89
C VAL A 422 -24.90 -22.46 4.89
#